data_AF-A0A2U8UDC0-F1
#
_entry.id   AF-A0A2U8UDC0-F1
#
_cell.length_a   1.000
_cell.length_b   1.000
_cell.length_c   1.000
_cell.angle_alpha   90.00
_cell.angle_beta   90.00
_cell.angle_gamma   90.00
#
_symmetry.space_group_name_H-M   'P 1'
#
loop_
_entity.id
_entity.type
_entity.pdbx_description
1 polymer ?
#
loop_
_entity_poly.entity_id
_entity_poly.type
_entity_poly.pdbx_seq_one_letter_code
_entity_poly.pdbx_strand_id
1 'polypeptide(L)'
;VPSSNAIGLHFYPIWEAASLDEWLYNGGPFQLVVFHFLIGIYSYMGREWELSYRLGMRPWIFVAYSAPVAAASAVFLVYPFGQGSFSDAMPLGISGTFNYMLVFQAEHNILMHPFHMLGVAGVFGGALFSAMHGSLVTSSLIKETTETESQNYGYKFGQEEETYNIVAAHGYFGRLIFQYASFNNSRSLHFFLAVFPVVCIWLTSMGICTIAFNLNGFNFNQSVVDANGKVVPTWGDVLNRANL
;
A
#
# COMPACT_ATOMS: atom_id res chain seq x y z
N VAL A 1 -4.74 -17.04 13.13
CA VAL A 1 -5.29 -17.87 12.04
C VAL A 1 -6.69 -17.35 11.74
N PRO A 2 -7.10 -17.22 10.47
CA PRO A 2 -8.47 -16.84 10.10
C PRO A 2 -9.54 -17.75 10.72
N SER A 3 -10.78 -17.28 10.84
CA SER A 3 -11.88 -18.08 11.38
C SER A 3 -12.23 -19.25 10.46
N SER A 4 -12.75 -20.33 11.03
CA SER A 4 -13.10 -21.55 10.28
C SER A 4 -14.01 -21.28 9.09
N ASN A 5 -13.78 -21.98 7.97
CA ASN A 5 -14.64 -21.87 6.79
C ASN A 5 -16.07 -22.38 7.05
N ALA A 6 -16.27 -23.22 8.08
CA ALA A 6 -17.61 -23.63 8.51
C ALA A 6 -18.46 -22.46 9.03
N ILE A 7 -17.81 -21.39 9.52
CA ILE A 7 -18.47 -20.14 9.91
C ILE A 7 -18.79 -19.28 8.67
N GLY A 8 -17.99 -19.35 7.61
CA GLY A 8 -18.15 -18.49 6.44
C GLY A 8 -18.13 -17.00 6.81
N LEU A 9 -19.22 -16.30 6.52
CA LEU A 9 -19.44 -14.89 6.88
C LEU A 9 -20.27 -14.67 8.14
N HIS A 10 -20.66 -15.72 8.85
CA HIS A 10 -21.42 -15.57 10.09
C HIS A 10 -20.59 -14.80 11.13
N PHE A 11 -21.26 -13.88 11.81
CA PHE A 11 -20.68 -13.14 12.92
C PHE A 11 -20.54 -14.09 14.11
N TYR A 12 -19.30 -14.35 14.54
CA TYR A 12 -19.00 -15.34 15.59
C TYR A 12 -18.29 -14.69 16.81
N PRO A 13 -19.02 -13.87 17.58
CA PRO A 13 -18.55 -13.32 18.83
C PRO A 13 -18.45 -14.40 19.92
N ILE A 14 -17.80 -14.05 21.04
CA ILE A 14 -17.57 -14.98 22.16
C ILE A 14 -18.88 -15.64 22.64
N TRP A 15 -20.00 -14.91 22.64
CA TRP A 15 -21.29 -15.39 23.14
C TRP A 15 -22.08 -16.27 22.17
N GLU A 16 -21.62 -16.45 20.92
CA GLU A 16 -22.20 -17.45 20.01
C GLU A 16 -21.59 -18.84 20.20
N ALA A 17 -20.47 -18.96 20.91
CA ALA A 17 -19.85 -20.24 21.23
C ALA A 17 -20.39 -20.84 22.52
N ALA A 18 -20.49 -22.16 22.61
CA ALA A 18 -20.88 -22.88 23.83
C ALA A 18 -19.80 -22.80 24.92
N SER A 19 -18.53 -22.59 24.53
CA SER A 19 -17.42 -22.38 25.45
C SER A 19 -16.30 -21.54 24.82
N LEU A 20 -15.39 -21.03 25.65
CA LEU A 20 -14.18 -20.37 25.15
C LEU A 20 -13.27 -21.32 24.36
N ASP A 21 -13.22 -22.61 24.72
CA ASP A 21 -12.42 -23.59 23.98
C ASP A 21 -12.95 -23.81 22.57
N GLU A 22 -14.27 -23.86 22.39
CA GLU A 22 -14.91 -23.91 21.07
C GLU A 22 -14.60 -22.63 20.27
N TRP A 23 -14.74 -21.46 20.91
CA TRP A 23 -14.45 -20.18 20.28
C TRP A 23 -13.00 -20.08 19.79
N LEU A 24 -12.05 -20.55 20.60
CA LEU A 24 -10.63 -20.62 20.25
C LEU A 24 -10.38 -21.63 19.12
N TYR A 25 -10.99 -22.81 19.18
CA TYR A 25 -10.87 -23.84 18.15
C TYR A 25 -11.33 -23.34 16.77
N ASN A 26 -12.43 -22.60 16.73
CA ASN A 26 -13.02 -22.07 15.49
C ASN A 26 -12.38 -20.76 15.01
N GLY A 27 -11.33 -20.26 15.68
CA GLY A 27 -10.62 -19.05 15.27
C GLY A 27 -11.38 -17.76 15.55
N GLY A 28 -12.29 -17.75 16.52
CA GLY A 28 -13.03 -16.57 16.97
C GLY A 28 -12.17 -15.33 17.28
N PRO A 29 -10.94 -15.44 17.85
CA PRO A 29 -10.07 -14.29 18.05
C PRO A 29 -9.79 -13.48 16.79
N PHE A 30 -9.79 -14.12 15.62
CA PHE A 30 -9.51 -13.44 14.35
C PHE A 30 -10.58 -12.39 14.02
N GLN A 31 -11.86 -12.78 14.05
CA GLN A 31 -12.96 -11.87 13.78
C GLN A 31 -12.98 -10.73 14.82
N LEU A 32 -12.76 -11.05 16.11
CA LEU A 32 -12.70 -10.03 17.16
C LEU A 32 -11.61 -8.99 16.85
N VAL A 33 -10.38 -9.43 16.57
CA VAL A 33 -9.26 -8.52 16.30
C VAL A 33 -9.51 -7.71 15.03
N VAL A 34 -9.90 -8.35 13.93
CA VAL A 34 -10.13 -7.67 12.65
C VAL A 34 -11.22 -6.61 12.75
N PHE A 35 -12.38 -6.92 13.35
CA PHE A 35 -13.48 -5.96 13.42
C PHE A 35 -13.16 -4.76 14.32
N HIS A 36 -12.54 -4.99 15.49
CA HIS A 36 -12.12 -3.89 16.36
C HIS A 36 -11.00 -3.06 15.72
N PHE A 37 -10.05 -3.71 15.03
CA PHE A 37 -8.99 -3.03 14.29
C PHE A 37 -9.56 -2.13 13.20
N LEU A 38 -10.48 -2.64 12.36
CA LEU A 38 -11.09 -1.86 11.27
C LEU A 38 -11.85 -0.63 11.82
N ILE A 39 -12.66 -0.80 12.86
CA ILE A 39 -13.33 0.33 13.54
C ILE A 39 -12.30 1.33 14.07
N GLY A 40 -11.21 0.82 14.66
CA GLY A 40 -10.12 1.62 15.20
C GLY A 40 -9.44 2.48 14.14
N ILE A 41 -9.06 1.91 12.98
CA ILE A 41 -8.39 2.67 11.91
C ILE A 41 -9.34 3.64 11.20
N TYR A 42 -10.63 3.31 11.08
CA TYR A 42 -11.64 4.24 10.55
C TYR A 42 -11.80 5.45 11.47
N SER A 43 -11.88 5.21 12.78
CA SER A 43 -11.95 6.27 13.78
C SER A 43 -10.65 7.08 13.84
N TYR A 44 -9.49 6.43 13.67
CA TYR A 44 -8.19 7.11 13.64
C TYR A 44 -8.07 8.05 12.43
N MET A 45 -8.54 7.62 11.26
CA MET A 45 -8.63 8.48 10.08
C MET A 45 -9.51 9.72 10.36
N GLY A 46 -10.67 9.54 11.01
CA GLY A 46 -11.51 10.64 11.45
C GLY A 46 -10.82 11.57 12.47
N ARG A 47 -10.04 11.00 13.39
CA ARG A 47 -9.25 11.75 14.39
C ARG A 47 -8.19 12.63 13.74
N GLU A 48 -7.52 12.17 12.68
CA GLU A 48 -6.55 13.00 11.93
C GLU A 48 -7.22 14.23 11.34
N TRP A 49 -8.42 14.05 10.76
CA TRP A 49 -9.21 15.17 10.27
C TRP A 49 -9.62 16.11 11.42
N GLU A 50 -10.16 15.59 12.51
CA GLU A 50 -10.62 16.41 13.63
C GLU A 50 -9.48 17.27 14.19
N LEU A 51 -8.31 16.67 14.46
CA LEU A 51 -7.17 17.42 14.98
C LEU A 51 -6.70 18.50 13.99
N SER A 52 -6.68 18.20 12.70
CA SER A 52 -6.35 19.21 11.68
C SER A 52 -7.30 20.40 11.71
N TYR A 53 -8.60 20.16 11.93
CA TYR A 53 -9.60 21.20 12.09
C TYR A 53 -9.39 22.02 13.36
N ARG A 54 -9.15 21.36 14.52
CA ARG A 54 -8.91 22.05 15.81
C ARG A 54 -7.70 22.98 15.77
N LEU A 55 -6.66 22.62 15.01
CA LEU A 55 -5.42 23.39 14.87
C LEU A 55 -5.45 24.41 13.71
N GLY A 56 -6.55 24.52 12.95
CA GLY A 56 -6.62 25.38 11.77
C GLY A 56 -5.70 24.96 10.63
N MET A 57 -5.31 23.68 10.58
CA MET A 57 -4.49 23.10 9.52
C MET A 57 -5.33 22.79 8.27
N ARG A 58 -4.65 22.59 7.14
CA ARG A 58 -5.29 22.07 5.92
C ARG A 58 -5.74 20.61 6.13
N PRO A 59 -6.97 20.23 5.75
CA PRO A 59 -7.59 18.99 6.23
C PRO A 59 -7.33 17.79 5.30
N TRP A 60 -6.10 17.54 4.83
CA TRP A 60 -5.85 16.50 3.81
C TRP A 60 -4.91 15.38 4.23
N ILE A 61 -4.39 15.39 5.46
CA ILE A 61 -3.54 14.30 5.98
C ILE A 61 -4.33 12.98 6.02
N PHE A 62 -5.56 13.01 6.54
CA PHE A 62 -6.41 11.83 6.62
C PHE A 62 -6.75 11.24 5.24
N VAL A 63 -6.75 12.06 4.18
CA VAL A 63 -6.94 11.58 2.80
C VAL A 63 -5.76 10.72 2.36
N ALA A 64 -4.53 11.09 2.71
CA ALA A 64 -3.37 10.24 2.46
C ALA A 64 -3.44 8.94 3.28
N TYR A 65 -3.85 9.02 4.55
CA TYR A 65 -4.04 7.84 5.41
C TYR A 65 -5.16 6.91 4.93
N SER A 66 -6.11 7.40 4.11
CA SER A 66 -7.14 6.54 3.54
C SER A 66 -6.60 5.45 2.61
N ALA A 67 -5.41 5.62 2.02
CA ALA A 67 -4.79 4.62 1.16
C ALA A 67 -4.47 3.30 1.89
N PRO A 68 -3.69 3.29 3.00
CA PRO A 68 -3.50 2.08 3.79
C PRO A 68 -4.78 1.59 4.47
N VAL A 69 -5.71 2.48 4.86
CA VAL A 69 -7.03 2.07 5.38
C VAL A 69 -7.79 1.25 4.33
N ALA A 70 -7.85 1.73 3.09
CA ALA A 70 -8.49 1.01 1.98
C ALA A 70 -7.82 -0.34 1.70
N ALA A 71 -6.49 -0.41 1.77
CA ALA A 71 -5.75 -1.65 1.58
C ALA A 71 -6.10 -2.68 2.68
N ALA A 72 -6.15 -2.24 3.94
CA ALA A 72 -6.55 -3.08 5.07
C ALA A 72 -8.00 -3.56 4.93
N SER A 73 -8.93 -2.67 4.57
CA SER A 73 -10.33 -3.04 4.31
C SER A 73 -10.44 -4.05 3.16
N ALA A 74 -9.62 -3.94 2.12
CA ALA A 74 -9.66 -4.84 0.97
C ALA A 74 -9.32 -6.29 1.38
N VAL A 75 -8.23 -6.50 2.12
CA VAL A 75 -7.74 -7.84 2.48
C VAL A 75 -8.44 -8.48 3.68
N PHE A 76 -9.03 -7.66 4.57
CA PHE A 76 -9.67 -8.16 5.79
C PHE A 76 -11.20 -8.18 5.75
N LEU A 77 -11.82 -7.48 4.80
CA LEU A 77 -13.28 -7.36 4.73
C LEU A 77 -13.84 -7.62 3.34
N VAL A 78 -13.39 -6.86 2.33
CA VAL A 78 -13.99 -6.95 0.98
C VAL A 78 -13.67 -8.28 0.31
N TYR A 79 -12.42 -8.73 0.37
CA TYR A 79 -12.03 -10.02 -0.21
C TYR A 79 -12.77 -11.21 0.43
N PRO A 80 -12.82 -11.33 1.77
CA PRO A 80 -13.67 -12.32 2.45
C PRO A 80 -15.14 -12.28 2.03
N PHE A 81 -15.73 -11.09 1.87
CA PHE A 81 -17.11 -10.95 1.42
C PHE A 81 -17.33 -11.46 0.01
N GLY A 82 -16.39 -11.18 -0.90
CA GLY A 82 -16.44 -11.67 -2.27
C GLY A 82 -16.27 -13.19 -2.38
N GLN A 83 -15.40 -13.77 -1.55
CA GLN A 83 -15.15 -15.22 -1.51
C GLN A 83 -16.14 -16.00 -0.64
N GLY A 84 -16.93 -15.31 0.19
CA GLY A 84 -17.97 -15.91 1.02
C GLY A 84 -17.48 -16.46 2.36
N SER A 85 -16.26 -16.13 2.79
CA SER A 85 -15.72 -16.61 4.06
C SER A 85 -14.59 -15.75 4.63
N PHE A 86 -14.59 -15.56 5.95
CA PHE A 86 -13.43 -15.00 6.66
C PHE A 86 -12.25 -15.96 6.75
N SER A 87 -12.37 -17.23 6.34
CA SER A 87 -11.22 -18.13 6.24
C SER A 87 -10.20 -17.67 5.19
N ASP A 88 -10.68 -16.95 4.17
CA ASP A 88 -9.87 -16.49 3.04
C ASP A 88 -9.31 -15.07 3.26
N ALA A 89 -9.61 -14.47 4.42
CA ALA A 89 -9.00 -13.22 4.84
C ALA A 89 -7.49 -13.41 5.07
N MET A 90 -6.71 -12.34 4.85
CA MET A 90 -5.27 -12.40 5.12
C MET A 90 -4.99 -12.78 6.59
N PRO A 91 -4.17 -13.81 6.87
CA PRO A 91 -3.82 -14.17 8.24
C PRO A 91 -2.99 -13.09 8.95
N LEU A 92 -3.20 -12.95 10.26
CA LEU A 92 -2.42 -12.05 11.13
C LEU A 92 -1.08 -12.69 11.53
N GLY A 93 -0.13 -12.75 10.60
CA GLY A 93 1.22 -13.24 10.86
C GLY A 93 2.08 -13.31 9.59
N ILE A 94 3.41 -13.21 9.75
CA ILE A 94 4.36 -13.08 8.63
C ILE A 94 4.21 -14.20 7.60
N SER A 95 4.35 -15.46 8.01
CA SER A 95 4.23 -16.60 7.09
C SER A 95 2.81 -16.75 6.53
N GLY A 96 1.80 -16.34 7.30
CA GLY A 96 0.41 -16.36 6.86
C GLY A 96 0.13 -15.34 5.75
N THR A 97 0.77 -14.17 5.80
CA THR A 97 0.74 -13.20 4.69
C THR A 97 1.36 -13.78 3.42
N PHE A 98 2.49 -14.49 3.51
CA PHE A 98 3.06 -15.16 2.33
C PHE A 98 2.15 -16.23 1.76
N ASN A 99 1.53 -17.04 2.63
CA ASN A 99 0.56 -18.04 2.20
C ASN A 99 -0.62 -17.39 1.45
N TYR A 100 -1.21 -16.32 2.02
CA TYR A 100 -2.26 -15.55 1.37
C TYR A 100 -1.82 -15.06 -0.02
N MET A 101 -0.64 -14.45 -0.13
CA MET A 101 -0.15 -13.91 -1.41
C MET A 101 0.05 -15.00 -2.47
N LEU A 102 0.53 -16.18 -2.09
CA LEU A 102 0.75 -17.29 -3.02
C LEU A 102 -0.56 -17.89 -3.51
N VAL A 103 -1.52 -18.11 -2.61
CA VAL A 103 -2.87 -18.59 -2.97
C VAL A 103 -3.58 -17.57 -3.86
N PHE A 104 -3.51 -16.29 -3.49
CA PHE A 104 -4.12 -15.21 -4.27
C PHE A 104 -3.52 -15.11 -5.69
N GLN A 105 -2.22 -15.36 -5.85
CA GLN A 105 -1.61 -15.45 -7.18
C GLN A 105 -2.13 -16.65 -7.96
N ALA A 106 -2.24 -17.82 -7.33
CA ALA A 106 -2.73 -19.04 -7.98
C ALA A 106 -4.18 -18.88 -8.45
N GLU A 107 -5.05 -18.30 -7.62
CA GLU A 107 -6.48 -18.15 -7.90
C GLU A 107 -6.80 -16.99 -8.85
N HIS A 108 -6.01 -15.91 -8.80
CA HIS A 108 -6.39 -14.65 -9.47
C HIS A 108 -5.36 -14.09 -10.46
N ASN A 109 -4.19 -14.70 -10.55
CA ASN A 109 -3.09 -14.23 -11.39
C ASN A 109 -2.78 -12.73 -11.17
N ILE A 110 -2.72 -12.30 -9.90
CA ILE A 110 -2.60 -10.89 -9.51
C ILE A 110 -1.40 -10.18 -10.14
N LEU A 111 -0.30 -10.90 -10.41
CA LEU A 111 0.86 -10.35 -11.11
C LEU A 111 0.52 -9.79 -12.51
N MET A 112 -0.53 -10.33 -13.15
CA MET A 112 -1.03 -9.88 -14.45
C MET A 112 -2.19 -8.86 -14.32
N HIS A 113 -2.52 -8.40 -13.12
CA HIS A 113 -3.56 -7.40 -12.91
C HIS A 113 -2.96 -5.97 -12.93
N PRO A 114 -3.46 -5.06 -13.79
CA PRO A 114 -2.85 -3.74 -13.98
C PRO A 114 -2.87 -2.88 -12.71
N PHE A 115 -3.90 -3.01 -11.86
CA PHE A 115 -3.94 -2.27 -10.60
C PHE A 115 -2.87 -2.71 -9.60
N HIS A 116 -2.48 -3.99 -9.61
CA HIS A 116 -1.36 -4.46 -8.80
C HIS A 116 -0.03 -3.89 -9.34
N MET A 117 0.16 -3.86 -10.67
CA MET A 117 1.34 -3.24 -11.29
C MET A 117 1.45 -1.74 -10.94
N LEU A 118 0.32 -1.01 -10.92
CA LEU A 118 0.28 0.38 -10.48
C LEU A 118 0.65 0.52 -8.99
N GLY A 119 0.27 -0.44 -8.16
CA GLY A 119 0.75 -0.58 -6.78
C GLY A 119 2.25 -0.71 -6.64
N VAL A 120 2.82 -1.66 -7.39
CA VAL A 120 4.28 -1.88 -7.44
C VAL A 120 4.99 -0.60 -7.86
N ALA A 121 4.50 0.09 -8.90
CA ALA A 121 5.02 1.39 -9.32
C ALA A 121 4.93 2.43 -8.20
N GLY A 122 3.83 2.45 -7.44
CA GLY A 122 3.62 3.32 -6.28
C GLY A 122 4.63 3.13 -5.17
N VAL A 123 4.85 1.88 -4.74
CA VAL A 123 5.77 1.59 -3.62
C VAL A 123 7.24 1.74 -4.02
N PHE A 124 7.62 1.31 -5.23
CA PHE A 124 8.98 1.50 -5.73
C PHE A 124 9.26 2.97 -6.03
N GLY A 125 8.34 3.67 -6.68
CA GLY A 125 8.48 5.11 -6.91
C GLY A 125 8.45 5.90 -5.60
N GLY A 126 7.59 5.57 -4.64
CA GLY A 126 7.56 6.19 -3.31
C GLY A 126 8.89 6.03 -2.58
N ALA A 127 9.49 4.84 -2.58
CA ALA A 127 10.81 4.59 -2.00
C ALA A 127 11.90 5.38 -2.73
N LEU A 128 11.90 5.36 -4.07
CA LEU A 128 12.83 6.13 -4.91
C LEU A 128 12.75 7.63 -4.61
N PHE A 129 11.54 8.20 -4.60
CA PHE A 129 11.33 9.63 -4.38
C PHE A 129 11.62 10.04 -2.93
N SER A 130 11.38 9.16 -1.95
CA SER A 130 11.82 9.37 -0.57
C SER A 130 13.34 9.49 -0.49
N ALA A 131 14.07 8.56 -1.10
CA ALA A 131 15.54 8.58 -1.13
C ALA A 131 16.07 9.80 -1.90
N MET A 132 15.51 10.09 -3.07
CA MET A 132 15.84 11.25 -3.89
C MET A 132 15.64 12.54 -3.10
N HIS A 133 14.46 12.76 -2.51
CA HIS A 133 14.16 13.98 -1.77
C HIS A 133 15.11 14.16 -0.59
N GLY A 134 15.31 13.11 0.22
CA GLY A 134 16.26 13.13 1.32
C GLY A 134 17.68 13.51 0.85
N SER A 135 18.18 12.85 -0.20
CA SER A 135 19.52 13.13 -0.72
C SER A 135 19.69 14.57 -1.23
N LEU A 136 18.68 15.13 -1.91
CA LEU A 136 18.76 16.47 -2.48
C LEU A 136 18.73 17.55 -1.39
N VAL A 137 17.85 17.40 -0.40
CA VAL A 137 17.80 18.30 0.77
C VAL A 137 19.12 18.23 1.54
N THR A 138 19.60 17.03 1.88
CA THR A 138 20.87 16.85 2.62
C THR A 138 22.06 17.40 1.85
N SER A 139 22.12 17.25 0.52
CA SER A 139 23.22 17.76 -0.31
C SER A 139 23.29 19.29 -0.40
N SER A 140 22.24 19.99 0.02
CA SER A 140 22.09 21.44 -0.15
C SER A 140 21.86 22.18 1.17
N LEU A 141 22.13 21.54 2.30
CA LEU A 141 22.10 22.20 3.62
C LEU A 141 23.04 23.40 3.65
N ILE A 142 22.58 24.49 4.26
CA ILE A 142 23.42 25.66 4.52
C ILE A 142 24.39 25.30 5.66
N LYS A 143 25.66 25.71 5.53
CA LYS A 143 26.69 25.38 6.52
C LYS A 143 26.53 26.25 7.77
N GLU A 144 25.94 25.67 8.81
CA GLU A 144 25.70 26.32 10.11
C GLU A 144 26.51 25.69 11.28
N THR A 145 27.26 24.62 11.01
CA THR A 145 28.07 23.91 12.02
C THR A 145 29.52 23.75 11.57
N THR A 146 30.39 23.37 12.51
CA THR A 146 31.77 22.96 12.23
C THR A 146 31.84 21.49 11.82
N GLU A 147 33.02 21.05 11.39
CA GLU A 147 33.27 19.66 10.99
C GLU A 147 33.25 18.66 12.17
N THR A 148 33.37 19.15 13.40
CA THR A 148 33.39 18.32 14.61
C THR A 148 32.01 18.14 15.23
N GLU A 149 30.98 18.78 14.67
CA GLU A 149 29.61 18.75 15.17
C GLU A 149 28.67 18.19 14.09
N SER A 150 27.58 17.55 14.51
CA SER A 150 26.56 17.09 13.57
C SER A 150 25.91 18.28 12.87
N GLN A 151 25.76 18.20 11.54
CA GLN A 151 25.04 19.19 10.73
C GLN A 151 23.60 19.41 11.19
N ASN A 152 22.98 18.44 11.87
CA ASN A 152 21.63 18.56 12.43
C ASN A 152 21.52 19.71 13.43
N TYR A 153 22.61 20.04 14.16
CA TYR A 153 22.61 21.15 15.10
C TYR A 153 22.52 22.52 14.43
N GLY A 154 22.73 22.59 13.11
CA GLY A 154 22.54 23.80 12.32
C GLY A 154 21.08 24.24 12.25
N TYR A 155 20.14 23.29 12.26
CA TYR A 155 18.71 23.59 12.30
C TYR A 155 18.24 23.82 13.75
N LYS A 156 17.44 24.87 13.95
CA LYS A 156 16.75 25.17 15.21
C LYS A 156 15.24 25.01 15.02
N PHE A 157 14.60 24.28 15.93
CA PHE A 157 13.15 24.03 15.87
C PHE A 157 12.36 25.35 15.92
N GLY A 158 11.57 25.60 14.87
CA GLY A 158 10.75 26.81 14.75
C GLY A 158 11.45 28.02 14.13
N GLN A 159 12.66 27.85 13.57
CA GLN A 159 13.30 28.92 12.79
C GLN A 159 12.47 29.30 11.56
N GLU A 160 12.53 30.57 11.16
CA GLU A 160 11.76 31.10 10.03
C GLU A 160 12.44 30.85 8.68
N GLU A 161 13.78 30.79 8.67
CA GLU A 161 14.56 30.61 7.44
C GLU A 161 14.68 29.12 7.05
N GLU A 162 14.60 28.86 5.74
CA GLU A 162 14.78 27.52 5.18
C GLU A 162 16.21 27.02 5.41
N THR A 163 16.36 25.76 5.84
CA THR A 163 17.66 25.21 6.25
C THR A 163 18.55 24.74 5.09
N TYR A 164 18.05 24.77 3.85
CA TYR A 164 18.72 24.29 2.66
C TYR A 164 18.47 25.19 1.45
N ASN A 165 19.35 25.14 0.46
CA ASN A 165 19.23 25.92 -0.77
C ASN A 165 18.51 25.14 -1.88
N ILE A 166 17.19 25.38 -2.02
CA ILE A 166 16.38 24.73 -3.06
C ILE A 166 16.84 25.07 -4.49
N VAL A 167 17.42 26.25 -4.73
CA VAL A 167 17.91 26.64 -6.06
C VAL A 167 19.14 25.80 -6.42
N ALA A 168 20.02 25.52 -5.46
CA ALA A 168 21.15 24.62 -5.65
C ALA A 168 20.69 23.19 -5.92
N ALA A 169 19.74 22.67 -5.13
CA ALA A 169 19.16 21.34 -5.33
C ALA A 169 18.48 21.20 -6.71
N HIS A 170 17.65 22.18 -7.08
CA HIS A 170 16.98 22.23 -8.38
C HIS A 170 18.00 22.29 -9.52
N GLY A 171 19.03 23.13 -9.39
CA GLY A 171 20.09 23.28 -10.38
C GLY A 171 20.93 22.02 -10.55
N TYR A 172 21.20 21.27 -9.47
CA TYR A 172 21.87 19.97 -9.55
C TYR A 172 20.98 18.96 -10.29
N PHE A 173 19.76 18.74 -9.81
CA PHE A 173 18.87 17.71 -10.37
C PHE A 173 18.44 18.03 -11.81
N GLY A 174 18.21 19.30 -12.12
CA GLY A 174 17.89 19.75 -13.48
C GLY A 174 19.03 19.54 -14.49
N ARG A 175 20.29 19.51 -14.03
CA ARG A 175 21.45 19.12 -14.86
C ARG A 175 21.65 17.62 -14.94
N LEU A 176 21.29 16.88 -13.88
CA LEU A 176 21.40 15.43 -13.83
C LEU A 176 20.48 14.74 -14.85
N ILE A 177 19.24 15.22 -14.99
CA ILE A 177 18.23 14.63 -15.88
C ILE A 177 17.99 15.57 -17.08
N PHE A 178 17.17 16.60 -16.90
CA PHE A 178 17.02 17.76 -17.78
C PHE A 178 16.18 18.81 -17.04
N GLN A 179 16.32 20.09 -17.40
CA GLN A 179 15.84 21.23 -16.58
C GLN A 179 14.34 21.14 -16.21
N TYR A 180 13.49 20.68 -17.13
CA TYR A 180 12.05 20.57 -16.94
C TYR A 180 11.60 19.36 -16.09
N ALA A 181 12.49 18.38 -15.85
CA ALA A 181 12.19 17.23 -14.98
C ALA A 181 12.29 17.57 -13.48
N SER A 182 12.82 18.74 -13.14
CA SER A 182 13.11 19.14 -11.77
C SER A 182 12.04 20.09 -11.23
N PHE A 183 11.66 19.91 -9.96
CA PHE A 183 10.73 20.82 -9.29
C PHE A 183 11.47 22.09 -8.83
N ASN A 184 10.99 23.26 -9.25
CA ASN A 184 11.43 24.55 -8.73
C ASN A 184 10.44 25.15 -7.71
N ASN A 185 9.30 24.49 -7.48
CA ASN A 185 8.29 24.86 -6.50
C ASN A 185 8.19 23.76 -5.43
N SER A 186 8.56 24.11 -4.19
CA SER A 186 8.52 23.18 -3.06
C SER A 186 7.12 22.61 -2.81
N ARG A 187 6.05 23.41 -2.97
CA ARG A 187 4.67 22.94 -2.75
C ARG A 187 4.27 21.88 -3.78
N SER A 188 4.65 22.07 -5.05
CA SER A 188 4.39 21.09 -6.10
C SER A 188 5.16 19.80 -5.89
N LEU A 189 6.44 19.89 -5.45
CA LEU A 189 7.25 18.73 -5.09
C LEU A 189 6.58 17.92 -3.97
N HIS A 190 6.25 18.54 -2.85
CA HIS A 190 5.66 17.84 -1.71
C HIS A 190 4.25 17.31 -2.00
N PHE A 191 3.47 18.00 -2.84
CA PHE A 191 2.20 17.48 -3.34
C PHE A 191 2.40 16.20 -4.17
N PHE A 192 3.38 16.19 -5.07
CA PHE A 192 3.71 14.98 -5.84
C PHE A 192 4.17 13.83 -4.95
N LEU A 193 5.05 14.10 -3.98
CA LEU A 193 5.54 13.11 -3.01
C LEU A 193 4.40 12.46 -2.21
N ALA A 194 3.33 13.22 -1.92
CA ALA A 194 2.15 12.69 -1.26
C ALA A 194 1.24 11.92 -2.23
N VAL A 195 0.91 12.50 -3.39
CA VAL A 195 -0.11 11.95 -4.30
C VAL A 195 0.33 10.67 -5.00
N PHE A 196 1.58 10.61 -5.45
CA PHE A 196 2.08 9.48 -6.24
C PHE A 196 1.89 8.12 -5.52
N PRO A 197 2.43 7.91 -4.30
CA PRO A 197 2.23 6.64 -3.59
C PRO A 197 0.75 6.44 -3.18
N VAL A 198 0.04 7.49 -2.76
CA VAL A 198 -1.36 7.39 -2.30
C VAL A 198 -2.28 6.86 -3.39
N VAL A 199 -2.21 7.44 -4.61
CA VAL A 199 -3.06 7.02 -5.74
C VAL A 199 -2.76 5.59 -6.16
N CYS A 200 -1.48 5.22 -6.23
CA CYS A 200 -1.09 3.85 -6.58
C CYS A 200 -1.58 2.81 -5.56
N ILE A 201 -1.53 3.13 -4.26
CA ILE A 201 -2.07 2.25 -3.23
C ILE A 201 -3.59 2.17 -3.33
N TRP A 202 -4.31 3.27 -3.57
CA TRP A 202 -5.76 3.22 -3.82
C TRP A 202 -6.11 2.29 -4.99
N LEU A 203 -5.37 2.37 -6.09
CA LEU A 203 -5.57 1.49 -7.24
C LEU A 203 -5.33 0.03 -6.86
N THR A 204 -4.27 -0.27 -6.12
CA THR A 204 -4.00 -1.65 -5.64
C THR A 204 -5.12 -2.18 -4.76
N SER A 205 -5.60 -1.37 -3.81
CA SER A 205 -6.72 -1.72 -2.96
C SER A 205 -7.98 -1.99 -3.79
N MET A 206 -8.25 -1.16 -4.81
CA MET A 206 -9.32 -1.40 -5.78
C MET A 206 -9.11 -2.70 -6.57
N GLY A 207 -7.87 -3.06 -6.89
CA GLY A 207 -7.51 -4.33 -7.51
C GLY A 207 -7.92 -5.51 -6.65
N ILE A 208 -7.56 -5.50 -5.37
CA ILE A 208 -7.99 -6.55 -4.44
C ILE A 208 -9.52 -6.59 -4.31
N CYS A 209 -10.18 -5.43 -4.22
CA CYS A 209 -11.65 -5.35 -4.14
C CYS A 209 -12.36 -5.87 -5.39
N THR A 210 -11.78 -5.74 -6.58
CA THR A 210 -12.38 -6.23 -7.83
C THR A 210 -12.10 -7.72 -8.03
N ILE A 211 -10.90 -8.16 -7.69
CA ILE A 211 -10.52 -9.58 -7.66
C ILE A 211 -11.34 -10.37 -6.65
N ALA A 212 -11.79 -9.74 -5.55
CA ALA A 212 -12.75 -10.34 -4.62
C ALA A 212 -14.01 -10.88 -5.32
N PHE A 213 -14.40 -10.29 -6.44
CA PHE A 213 -15.53 -10.72 -7.27
C PHE A 213 -15.08 -11.41 -8.56
N ASN A 214 -13.88 -12.03 -8.52
CA ASN A 214 -13.29 -12.85 -9.57
C ASN A 214 -13.02 -12.13 -10.90
N LEU A 215 -12.88 -10.80 -10.87
CA LEU A 215 -12.32 -10.05 -11.98
C LEU A 215 -10.79 -10.11 -11.91
N ASN A 216 -10.23 -11.17 -12.48
CA ASN A 216 -8.84 -11.57 -12.33
C ASN A 216 -7.87 -10.78 -13.24
N GLY A 217 -6.57 -11.02 -13.07
CA GLY A 217 -5.53 -10.51 -13.95
C GLY A 217 -5.67 -11.00 -15.39
N PHE A 218 -4.96 -10.35 -16.33
CA PHE A 218 -5.00 -10.75 -17.73
C PHE A 218 -4.62 -12.22 -17.92
N ASN A 219 -5.36 -12.89 -18.80
CA ASN A 219 -5.10 -14.27 -19.20
C ASN A 219 -4.68 -14.29 -20.68
N PHE A 220 -3.41 -14.61 -20.92
CA PHE A 220 -2.84 -14.75 -22.27
C PHE A 220 -2.38 -16.19 -22.55
N ASN A 221 -3.00 -17.17 -21.90
CA ASN A 221 -2.66 -18.58 -22.08
C ASN A 221 -2.91 -19.00 -23.53
N GLN A 222 -1.87 -19.54 -24.17
CA GLN A 222 -1.90 -20.01 -25.55
C GLN A 222 -2.32 -18.94 -26.57
N SER A 223 -2.12 -17.66 -26.25
CA SER A 223 -2.55 -16.54 -27.12
C SER A 223 -1.76 -16.40 -28.42
N VAL A 224 -0.59 -17.04 -28.53
CA VAL A 224 0.25 -17.01 -29.73
C VAL A 224 0.24 -18.39 -30.39
N VAL A 225 -0.17 -18.42 -31.66
CA VAL A 225 -0.23 -19.62 -32.49
C VAL A 225 0.54 -19.39 -33.79
N ASP A 226 1.23 -20.41 -34.27
CA ASP A 226 1.89 -20.39 -35.58
C ASP A 226 0.88 -20.56 -36.73
N ALA A 227 1.35 -20.47 -37.98
CA ALA A 227 0.50 -20.62 -39.17
C ALA A 227 -0.17 -22.01 -39.30
N ASN A 228 0.32 -23.02 -38.57
CA ASN A 228 -0.25 -24.37 -38.54
C ASN A 228 -1.20 -24.57 -37.35
N GLY A 229 -1.48 -23.53 -36.56
CA GLY A 229 -2.33 -23.60 -35.38
C GLY A 229 -1.64 -24.21 -34.15
N LYS A 230 -0.31 -24.39 -34.16
CA LYS A 230 0.43 -24.87 -32.99
C LYS A 230 0.69 -23.71 -32.04
N VAL A 231 0.39 -23.92 -30.76
CA VAL A 231 0.70 -22.94 -29.70
C VAL A 231 2.21 -22.71 -29.64
N VAL A 232 2.58 -21.43 -29.62
CA VAL A 232 3.95 -20.95 -29.38
C VAL A 232 4.01 -20.44 -27.94
N PRO A 233 4.64 -21.17 -27.00
CA PRO A 233 4.65 -20.79 -25.58
C PRO A 233 5.31 -19.43 -25.36
N THR A 234 4.71 -18.66 -24.45
CA THR A 234 5.18 -17.35 -23.98
C THR A 234 5.51 -17.39 -22.49
N TRP A 235 6.02 -16.28 -21.94
CA TRP A 235 6.16 -16.14 -20.49
C TRP A 235 4.82 -16.19 -19.75
N GLY A 236 3.71 -15.84 -20.42
CA GLY A 236 2.36 -16.00 -19.86
C GLY A 236 2.04 -17.48 -19.59
N ASP A 237 2.42 -18.37 -20.50
CA ASP A 237 2.22 -19.81 -20.33
C ASP A 237 3.12 -20.41 -19.25
N VAL A 238 4.35 -19.89 -19.10
CA VAL A 238 5.26 -20.27 -18.01
C VAL A 238 4.68 -19.84 -16.66
N LEU A 239 4.16 -18.62 -16.55
CA LEU A 239 3.49 -18.13 -15.35
C LEU A 239 2.25 -18.99 -15.03
N ASN A 240 1.45 -19.34 -16.04
CA ASN A 240 0.31 -20.24 -15.85
C ASN A 240 0.74 -21.60 -15.30
N ARG A 241 1.89 -22.15 -15.72
CA ARG A 241 2.43 -23.40 -15.17
C ARG A 241 2.91 -23.28 -13.73
N ALA A 242 3.25 -22.09 -13.25
CA ALA A 242 3.59 -21.85 -11.84
C ALA A 242 2.34 -21.66 -10.97
N ASN A 243 1.21 -21.24 -11.57
CA ASN A 243 -0.08 -21.12 -10.88
C ASN A 243 -0.79 -22.48 -10.71
N LEU A 244 -0.56 -23.44 -11.62
CA LEU A 244 -1.05 -24.82 -11.56
C LEU A 244 -0.28 -25.67 -10.54
#